data_AF-A0A2D4ERS5-F1
#
_entry.id   AF-A0A2D4ERS5-F1
#
_cell.length_a   1.000
_cell.length_b   1.000
_cell.length_c   1.000
_cell.angle_alpha   90.00
_cell.angle_beta   90.00
_cell.angle_gamma   90.00
#
_symmetry.space_group_name_H-M   'P 1'
#
loop_
_entity.id
_entity.type
_entity.pdbx_description
1 polymer ?
#
loop_
_entity_poly.entity_id
_entity_poly.type
_entity_poly.pdbx_seq_one_letter_code
_entity_poly.pdbx_strand_id
1 'polypeptide(L)'
;IKSQNRQCTRNLPPSRLAKMLPNMSPNCWKCKKKEGTFFHMWWSCTEAQKYWQKIRNWLEEMTREQIEFKPESFLLGIFNKQLPKKVEYTIVHILTVARLAFA
;
A
#
# COMPACT_ATOMS: atom_id res chain seq x y z
N ILE A 1 -6.39 3.08 29.16
CA ILE A 1 -7.40 2.81 28.11
C ILE A 1 -7.11 3.55 26.79
N LYS A 2 -6.79 4.86 26.77
CA LYS A 2 -6.43 5.59 25.52
C LYS A 2 -5.12 5.15 24.83
N SER A 3 -4.18 4.53 25.55
CA SER A 3 -2.88 4.11 25.01
C SER A 3 -2.89 2.73 24.35
N GLN A 4 -3.66 1.77 24.88
CA GLN A 4 -3.76 0.40 24.34
C GLN A 4 -4.58 0.34 23.03
N ASN A 5 -5.56 1.22 22.83
CA ASN A 5 -6.37 1.26 21.61
C ASN A 5 -5.63 1.78 20.38
N ARG A 6 -4.49 2.50 20.53
CA ARG A 6 -3.75 3.02 19.37
C ARG A 6 -2.98 1.94 18.61
N GLN A 7 -2.56 0.87 19.28
CA GLN A 7 -1.78 -0.20 18.67
C GLN A 7 -2.66 -1.07 17.74
N CYS A 8 -3.89 -1.38 18.14
CA CYS A 8 -4.79 -2.27 17.40
C CYS A 8 -5.53 -1.58 16.23
N THR A 9 -5.64 -0.25 16.23
CA THR A 9 -6.34 0.48 15.15
C THR A 9 -5.51 0.62 13.88
N ARG A 10 -4.17 0.51 13.94
CA ARG A 10 -3.30 0.81 12.79
C ARG A 10 -3.52 -0.11 11.58
N ASN A 11 -3.86 -1.37 11.84
CA ASN A 11 -4.00 -2.39 10.79
C ASN A 11 -5.44 -2.51 10.24
N LEU A 12 -6.41 -1.82 10.85
CA LEU A 12 -7.79 -1.87 10.43
C LEU A 12 -8.15 -0.68 9.55
N PRO A 13 -8.86 -0.89 8.43
CA PRO A 13 -9.32 0.21 7.59
C PRO A 13 -10.33 1.10 8.37
N PRO A 14 -10.32 2.43 8.16
CA PRO A 14 -11.26 3.38 8.74
C PRO A 14 -12.71 2.95 8.62
N SER A 15 -13.10 2.35 7.49
CA SER A 15 -14.46 1.85 7.28
C SER A 15 -14.88 0.74 8.24
N ARG A 16 -13.94 -0.14 8.63
CA ARG A 16 -14.19 -1.16 9.67
C ARG A 16 -14.18 -0.54 11.06
N LEU A 17 -13.24 0.38 11.33
CA LEU A 17 -13.15 1.02 12.62
C LEU A 17 -14.38 1.87 12.95
N ALA A 18 -14.93 2.60 11.97
CA ALA A 18 -16.16 3.37 12.11
C ALA A 18 -17.39 2.51 12.48
N LYS A 19 -17.38 1.22 12.12
CA LYS A 19 -18.43 0.26 12.53
C LYS A 19 -18.27 -0.23 13.97
N MET A 20 -17.04 -0.27 14.48
CA MET A 20 -16.71 -0.79 15.81
C MET A 20 -16.66 0.32 16.88
N LEU A 21 -16.31 1.54 16.48
CA LEU A 21 -16.08 2.67 17.37
C LEU A 21 -17.04 3.81 17.02
N PRO A 22 -18.06 4.09 17.84
CA PRO A 22 -18.90 5.27 17.66
C PRO A 22 -18.02 6.51 17.75
N ASN A 23 -18.19 7.45 16.81
CA ASN A 23 -17.42 8.69 16.62
C ASN A 23 -16.12 8.59 15.78
N MET A 24 -15.84 7.47 15.12
CA MET A 24 -14.74 7.40 14.16
C MET A 24 -15.23 7.64 12.72
N SER A 25 -14.53 8.50 11.98
CA SER A 25 -14.86 8.74 10.57
C SER A 25 -14.49 7.51 9.72
N PRO A 26 -15.37 7.08 8.79
CA PRO A 26 -15.07 6.00 7.85
C PRO A 26 -14.11 6.44 6.73
N ASN A 27 -13.73 7.72 6.66
CA ASN A 27 -12.96 8.27 5.55
C ASN A 27 -11.48 7.85 5.62
N CYS A 28 -10.89 7.69 4.44
CA CYS A 28 -9.49 7.39 4.22
C CYS A 28 -8.58 8.36 4.98
N TRP A 29 -7.60 7.85 5.73
CA TRP A 29 -6.68 8.71 6.46
C TRP A 29 -5.73 9.51 5.58
N LYS A 30 -5.49 9.06 4.34
CA LYS A 30 -4.56 9.71 3.41
C LYS A 30 -5.23 10.86 2.64
N CYS A 31 -6.33 10.61 1.94
CA CYS A 31 -7.00 11.64 1.14
C CYS A 31 -8.15 12.35 1.87
N LYS A 32 -8.68 11.81 2.98
CA LYS A 32 -9.83 12.32 3.76
C LYS A 32 -11.16 12.47 2.99
N LYS A 33 -11.21 12.08 1.71
CA LYS A 33 -12.34 12.34 0.79
C LYS A 33 -13.26 11.13 0.57
N LYS A 34 -12.69 9.94 0.38
CA LYS A 34 -13.45 8.69 0.12
C LYS A 34 -13.42 7.77 1.33
N GLU A 35 -14.33 6.81 1.38
CA GLU A 35 -14.32 5.74 2.39
C GLU A 35 -12.98 4.99 2.39
N GLY A 36 -12.38 4.86 3.57
CA GLY A 36 -11.11 4.20 3.78
C GLY A 36 -11.28 2.69 3.84
N THR A 37 -11.51 2.04 2.70
CA THR A 37 -11.35 0.58 2.60
C THR A 37 -9.87 0.21 2.49
N PHE A 38 -9.52 -1.06 2.75
CA PHE A 38 -8.14 -1.54 2.58
C PHE A 38 -7.63 -1.23 1.17
N PHE A 39 -8.37 -1.66 0.14
CA PHE A 39 -7.98 -1.43 -1.25
C PHE A 39 -7.88 0.05 -1.61
N HIS A 40 -8.76 0.90 -1.08
CA HIS A 40 -8.64 2.34 -1.30
C HIS A 40 -7.36 2.90 -0.69
N MET A 41 -7.11 2.64 0.60
CA MET A 41 -5.94 3.19 1.29
C MET A 41 -4.61 2.76 0.71
N TRP A 42 -4.54 1.53 0.22
CA TRP A 42 -3.31 0.92 -0.26
C TRP A 42 -3.11 1.04 -1.76
N TRP A 43 -4.17 1.19 -2.55
CA TRP A 43 -4.06 1.27 -4.00
C TRP A 43 -4.84 2.43 -4.59
N SER A 44 -6.18 2.40 -4.58
CA SER A 44 -6.98 3.35 -5.40
C SER A 44 -7.02 4.80 -4.89
N CYS A 45 -6.47 5.07 -3.70
CA CYS A 45 -6.30 6.43 -3.19
C CYS A 45 -5.28 7.20 -4.02
N THR A 46 -5.58 8.45 -4.35
CA THR A 46 -4.67 9.33 -5.11
C THR A 46 -3.30 9.47 -4.46
N GLU A 47 -3.24 9.56 -3.13
CA GLU A 47 -1.98 9.67 -2.40
C GLU A 47 -1.20 8.35 -2.39
N ALA A 48 -1.91 7.21 -2.39
CA ALA A 48 -1.28 5.90 -2.54
C ALA A 48 -0.73 5.71 -3.96
N GLN A 49 -1.50 6.08 -4.99
CA GLN A 49 -1.06 6.03 -6.38
C GLN A 49 0.21 6.86 -6.60
N LYS A 50 0.27 8.09 -6.09
CA LYS A 50 1.48 8.93 -6.16
C LYS A 50 2.70 8.25 -5.52
N TYR A 51 2.52 7.61 -4.36
CA TYR A 51 3.59 6.88 -3.69
C TYR A 51 4.09 5.71 -4.54
N TRP A 52 3.18 4.85 -5.00
CA TRP A 52 3.56 3.68 -5.79
C TRP A 52 4.14 4.04 -7.16
N GLN A 53 3.71 5.13 -7.78
CA GLN A 53 4.32 5.64 -9.01
C GLN A 53 5.79 6.02 -8.79
N LYS A 54 6.13 6.66 -7.67
CA LYS A 54 7.54 6.96 -7.34
C LYS A 54 8.37 5.69 -7.15
N ILE A 55 7.83 4.72 -6.41
CA ILE A 55 8.50 3.43 -6.20
C ILE A 55 8.68 2.69 -7.53
N ARG A 56 7.66 2.69 -8.40
CA ARG A 56 7.75 2.11 -9.74
C ARG A 56 8.89 2.75 -10.54
N ASN A 57 8.88 4.07 -10.68
CA ASN A 57 9.88 4.78 -11.48
C ASN A 57 11.30 4.48 -10.97
N TRP A 58 11.49 4.48 -9.65
CA TRP A 58 12.77 4.15 -9.03
C TRP A 58 13.22 2.71 -9.33
N LEU A 59 12.30 1.74 -9.24
CA LEU A 59 12.58 0.35 -9.57
C LEU A 59 12.92 0.15 -11.05
N GLU A 60 12.17 0.79 -11.96
CA GLU A 60 12.41 0.72 -13.41
C GLU A 60 13.77 1.33 -13.76
N GLU A 61 14.16 2.45 -13.13
CA GLU A 61 15.47 3.07 -13.30
C GLU A 61 16.62 2.16 -12.83
N MET A 62 16.46 1.55 -11.65
CA MET A 62 17.48 0.68 -11.06
C MET A 62 17.64 -0.64 -11.81
N THR A 63 16.54 -1.26 -12.21
CA THR A 63 16.54 -2.61 -12.78
C THR A 63 16.64 -2.60 -14.30
N ARG A 64 16.36 -1.45 -14.95
CA ARG A 64 16.19 -1.31 -16.40
C ARG A 64 15.05 -2.18 -16.97
N GLU A 65 14.17 -2.68 -16.10
CA GLU A 65 12.99 -3.46 -16.48
C GLU A 65 11.75 -2.59 -16.43
N GLN A 66 10.85 -2.77 -17.41
CA GLN A 66 9.51 -2.18 -17.31
C GLN A 66 8.66 -2.99 -16.35
N ILE A 67 8.09 -2.32 -15.34
CA ILE A 67 7.31 -2.93 -14.28
C ILE A 67 5.85 -2.56 -14.48
N GLU A 68 4.99 -3.57 -14.52
CA GLU A 68 3.57 -3.33 -14.69
C GLU A 68 2.95 -2.68 -13.44
N PHE A 69 2.22 -1.57 -13.63
CA PHE A 69 1.61 -0.84 -12.53
C PHE A 69 0.27 -1.45 -12.11
N LYS A 70 0.36 -2.59 -11.45
CA LYS A 70 -0.77 -3.42 -11.04
C LYS A 70 -0.78 -3.64 -9.52
N PRO A 71 -1.98 -3.68 -8.89
CA PRO A 71 -2.08 -3.92 -7.46
C PRO A 71 -1.50 -5.27 -7.05
N GLU A 72 -1.60 -6.31 -7.89
CA GLU A 72 -1.06 -7.64 -7.62
C GLU A 72 0.47 -7.58 -7.43
N SER A 73 1.15 -6.83 -8.28
CA SER A 73 2.60 -6.65 -8.19
C SER A 73 2.97 -5.80 -6.97
N PHE A 74 2.34 -4.64 -6.80
CA PHE A 74 2.73 -3.69 -5.76
C PHE A 74 2.24 -4.03 -4.37
N LEU A 75 1.11 -4.72 -4.22
CA LEU A 75 0.57 -5.14 -2.93
C LEU A 75 0.94 -6.58 -2.56
N LEU A 76 1.00 -7.49 -3.54
CA LEU A 76 1.21 -8.92 -3.29
C LEU A 76 2.59 -9.42 -3.73
N GLY A 77 3.32 -8.66 -4.57
CA GLY A 77 4.63 -9.07 -5.08
C GLY A 77 4.54 -10.13 -6.18
N ILE A 78 3.38 -10.25 -6.84
CA ILE A 78 3.13 -11.23 -7.89
C ILE A 78 3.39 -10.58 -9.25
N PHE A 79 4.27 -11.19 -10.04
CA PHE A 79 4.64 -10.71 -11.38
C PHE A 79 4.28 -11.78 -12.43
N ASN A 80 3.62 -11.36 -13.50
CA ASN A 80 3.27 -12.26 -14.62
C ASN A 80 4.39 -12.37 -15.67
N LYS A 81 5.33 -11.42 -15.66
CA LYS A 81 6.47 -11.39 -16.59
C LYS A 81 7.59 -12.27 -16.05
N GLN A 82 8.22 -13.06 -16.92
CA GLN A 82 9.46 -13.76 -16.58
C GLN A 82 10.58 -12.73 -16.44
N LEU A 83 10.95 -12.41 -15.20
CA LEU A 83 12.11 -11.60 -14.86
C LEU A 83 13.27 -12.52 -14.43
N PRO A 84 14.53 -12.09 -14.59
CA PRO A 84 15.65 -12.81 -13.98
C PRO A 84 15.43 -12.92 -12.47
N LYS A 85 15.56 -14.13 -11.90
CA LYS A 85 15.26 -14.42 -10.47
C LYS A 85 15.90 -13.43 -9.50
N LYS A 86 17.14 -12.98 -9.78
CA LYS A 86 17.84 -11.99 -8.95
C LYS A 86 17.16 -10.62 -8.96
N VAL A 87 16.67 -10.18 -10.12
CA VAL A 87 15.96 -8.91 -10.29
C VAL A 87 14.60 -9.01 -9.60
N GLU A 88 13.86 -10.09 -9.83
CA GLU A 88 12.57 -10.36 -9.19
C GLU A 88 12.69 -10.32 -7.66
N TYR A 89 13.67 -11.06 -7.10
CA TYR A 89 13.94 -11.07 -5.66
C TYR A 89 14.21 -9.65 -5.14
N THR A 90 15.04 -8.87 -5.84
CA THR A 90 15.37 -7.50 -5.45
C THR A 90 14.12 -6.61 -5.43
N ILE A 91 13.30 -6.68 -6.47
CA ILE A 91 12.03 -5.93 -6.58
C ILE A 91 11.09 -6.31 -5.43
N VAL A 92 10.89 -7.61 -5.17
CA VAL A 92 9.99 -8.09 -4.11
C VAL A 92 10.43 -7.60 -2.74
N HIS A 93 11.74 -7.59 -2.44
CA HIS A 93 12.26 -7.12 -1.16
C HIS A 93 12.07 -5.62 -0.99
N ILE A 94 12.36 -4.84 -2.03
CA ILE A 94 12.10 -3.39 -2.04
C ILE A 94 10.61 -3.12 -1.82
N LEU A 95 9.73 -3.79 -2.56
CA LEU A 95 8.29 -3.60 -2.41
C LEU A 95 7.81 -3.98 -1.01
N THR A 96 8.38 -5.02 -0.41
CA THR A 96 8.06 -5.41 0.96
C THR A 96 8.43 -4.30 1.95
N VAL A 97 9.64 -3.73 1.84
CA VAL A 97 10.06 -2.59 2.68
C VAL A 97 9.18 -1.37 2.41
N ALA A 98 8.88 -1.07 1.15
CA ALA A 98 8.04 0.04 0.76
C ALA A 98 6.60 -0.09 1.33
N ARG A 99 6.05 -1.30 1.43
CA ARG A 99 4.75 -1.54 2.09
C ARG A 99 4.81 -1.25 3.58
N LEU A 100 5.87 -1.71 4.26
CA LEU A 100 6.06 -1.47 5.69
C LEU A 100 6.21 0.03 5.99
N ALA A 101 6.94 0.76 5.13
CA ALA A 101 7.12 2.21 5.26
C ALA A 101 5.85 3.02 4.96
N PHE A 102 4.97 2.51 4.09
CA PHE A 102 3.73 3.19 3.70
C PHE A 102 2.58 3.06 4.74
N ALA A 103 2.71 2.11 5.69
CA ALA A 103 1.71 1.70 6.67
C ALA A 103 1.41 2.74 7.79
#